data_AF-A0A967Y6J1-F1
#
_entry.id   AF-A0A967Y6J1-F1
#
_cell.length_a   1.000
_cell.length_b   1.000
_cell.length_c   1.000
_cell.angle_alpha   90.00
_cell.angle_beta   90.00
_cell.angle_gamma   90.00
#
_symmetry.space_group_name_H-M   'P 1'
#
loop_
_entity.id
_entity.type
_entity.pdbx_description
1 polymer ?
#
loop_
_entity_poly.entity_id
_entity_poly.type
_entity_poly.pdbx_seq_one_letter_code
_entity_poly.pdbx_strand_id
1 'polypeptide(L)'
;MYSLERVQVVPRPLDETFAFFAEARNLARITPPWLGFRIVDDGDLEMRRGLVIEYRVRPLGFPQKWVSEITVWDPPRRFVDEQRVGPYAYWHHEHAFRSVDGGTE
;
A
#
# COMPACT_ATOMS: atom_id res chain seq x y z
N MET A 1 10.60 0.06 -19.10
CA MET A 1 9.71 0.21 -17.93
C MET A 1 8.85 -1.04 -17.86
N TYR A 2 8.82 -1.73 -16.73
CA TYR A 2 7.98 -2.92 -16.53
C TYR A 2 6.72 -2.50 -15.78
N SER A 3 5.57 -3.09 -16.15
CA SER A 3 4.29 -2.87 -15.48
C SER A 3 3.66 -4.22 -15.15
N LEU A 4 3.04 -4.31 -13.98
CA LEU A 4 2.24 -5.45 -13.56
C LEU A 4 0.87 -4.92 -13.14
N GLU A 5 -0.18 -5.50 -13.72
CA GLU A 5 -1.56 -5.20 -13.38
C GLU A 5 -2.21 -6.47 -12.81
N ARG A 6 -2.99 -6.31 -11.75
CA ARG A 6 -3.72 -7.41 -11.11
C ARG A 6 -5.05 -6.90 -10.60
N VAL A 7 -6.08 -7.72 -10.80
CA VAL A 7 -7.44 -7.48 -10.33
C VAL A 7 -7.88 -8.65 -9.44
N GLN A 8 -8.62 -8.34 -8.38
CA GLN A 8 -9.19 -9.34 -7.47
C GLN A 8 -10.50 -8.82 -6.88
N VAL A 9 -11.43 -9.72 -6.55
CA VAL A 9 -12.68 -9.34 -5.86
C VAL A 9 -12.57 -9.72 -4.39
N VAL A 10 -12.77 -8.74 -3.52
CA VAL A 10 -12.93 -8.93 -2.07
C VAL A 10 -14.42 -8.99 -1.76
N PRO A 11 -14.92 -10.05 -1.09
CA PRO A 11 -16.34 -10.21 -0.80
C PRO A 11 -16.80 -9.34 0.38
N ARG A 12 -16.55 -8.04 0.29
CA ARG A 12 -16.87 -6.99 1.27
C ARG A 12 -17.28 -5.69 0.57
N PRO A 13 -18.12 -4.83 1.19
CA PRO A 13 -18.51 -3.55 0.63
C PRO A 13 -17.31 -2.62 0.40
N LEU A 14 -17.45 -1.68 -0.57
CA LEU A 14 -16.39 -0.73 -0.94
C LEU A 14 -15.85 0.04 0.27
N ASP A 15 -16.74 0.58 1.11
CA ASP A 15 -16.33 1.38 2.25
C ASP A 15 -15.55 0.56 3.30
N GLU A 16 -15.91 -0.71 3.51
CA GLU A 16 -15.22 -1.61 4.44
C GLU A 16 -13.85 -2.01 3.89
N THR A 17 -13.79 -2.39 2.61
CA THR A 17 -12.54 -2.72 1.93
C THR A 17 -11.61 -1.50 1.92
N PHE A 18 -12.09 -0.34 1.47
CA PHE A 18 -11.27 0.86 1.39
C PHE A 18 -10.78 1.32 2.78
N ALA A 19 -11.64 1.28 3.79
CA ALA A 19 -11.24 1.62 5.17
C ALA A 19 -10.09 0.72 5.68
N PHE A 20 -10.04 -0.55 5.25
CA PHE A 20 -8.91 -1.41 5.56
C PHE A 20 -7.60 -0.91 4.93
N PHE A 21 -7.62 -0.47 3.67
CA PHE A 21 -6.45 0.10 3.00
C PHE A 21 -6.10 1.52 3.47
N ALA A 22 -7.08 2.28 3.96
CA ALA A 22 -6.91 3.61 4.52
C ALA A 22 -6.23 3.61 5.90
N GLU A 23 -6.11 2.47 6.56
CA GLU A 23 -5.31 2.30 7.77
C GLU A 23 -3.92 1.78 7.40
N ALA A 24 -2.93 2.66 7.39
CA ALA A 24 -1.55 2.33 7.03
C ALA A 24 -0.97 1.18 7.88
N ARG A 25 -1.40 1.00 9.13
CA ARG A 25 -0.95 -0.11 9.99
C ARG A 25 -1.40 -1.48 9.48
N ASN A 26 -2.42 -1.54 8.62
CA ASN A 26 -2.84 -2.78 7.98
C ASN A 26 -1.86 -3.26 6.89
N LEU A 27 -0.91 -2.44 6.41
CA LEU A 27 0.11 -2.88 5.45
C LEU A 27 0.84 -4.14 5.92
N ALA A 28 1.16 -4.21 7.22
CA ALA A 28 1.84 -5.37 7.80
C ALA A 28 1.01 -6.67 7.71
N ARG A 29 -0.33 -6.55 7.70
CA ARG A 29 -1.25 -7.71 7.66
C ARG A 29 -1.39 -8.31 6.27
N ILE A 30 -1.23 -7.50 5.23
CA ILE A 30 -1.30 -7.93 3.83
C ILE A 30 0.08 -8.18 3.20
N THR A 31 1.15 -7.83 3.90
CA THR A 31 2.52 -8.13 3.46
C THR A 31 2.89 -9.56 3.86
N PRO A 32 3.40 -10.40 2.94
CA PRO A 32 3.82 -11.75 3.27
C PRO A 32 4.79 -11.80 4.47
N PRO A 33 4.55 -12.67 5.50
CA PRO A 33 5.33 -12.67 6.74
C PRO A 33 6.84 -12.85 6.54
N TRP A 34 7.26 -13.57 5.50
CA TRP A 34 8.66 -13.81 5.16
C TRP A 34 9.42 -12.53 4.75
N LEU A 35 8.72 -11.46 4.37
CA LEU A 35 9.32 -10.15 4.12
C LEU A 35 9.66 -9.39 5.40
N GLY A 36 9.21 -9.84 6.58
CA GLY A 36 9.55 -9.19 7.85
C GLY A 36 9.22 -7.70 7.88
N PHE A 37 8.08 -7.32 7.30
CA PHE A 37 7.65 -5.92 7.20
C PHE A 37 7.50 -5.28 8.57
N ARG A 38 8.09 -4.09 8.73
CA ARG A 38 7.98 -3.31 9.96
C ARG A 38 8.02 -1.82 9.65
N ILE A 39 7.00 -1.08 10.08
CA ILE A 39 7.01 0.39 10.09
C ILE A 39 8.06 0.86 11.10
N VAL A 40 8.91 1.82 10.68
CA VAL A 40 10.03 2.32 11.50
C VAL A 40 9.57 3.38 12.50
N ASP A 41 8.66 4.26 12.10
CA ASP A 41 8.03 5.28 12.94
C ASP A 41 6.51 5.18 12.80
N ASP A 42 5.83 4.93 13.92
CA ASP A 42 4.39 4.67 13.99
C ASP A 42 3.57 5.88 14.45
N GLY A 43 4.12 7.10 14.27
CA GLY A 43 3.47 8.37 14.56
C GLY A 43 2.19 8.64 13.76
N ASP A 44 2.09 9.84 13.16
CA ASP A 44 0.92 10.17 12.35
C ASP A 44 0.96 9.44 11.01
N LEU A 45 0.16 8.38 10.92
CA LEU A 45 -0.01 7.55 9.72
C LEU A 45 -1.40 7.75 9.09
N GLU A 46 -2.05 8.88 9.35
CA GLU A 46 -3.31 9.21 8.67
C GLU A 46 -3.06 9.32 7.16
N MET A 47 -3.69 8.42 6.40
CA MET A 47 -3.57 8.37 4.95
C MET A 47 -4.08 9.68 4.32
N ARG A 48 -3.16 10.38 3.64
CA ARG A 48 -3.41 11.62 2.92
C ARG A 48 -2.32 11.84 1.89
N ARG A 49 -2.59 12.70 0.90
CA ARG A 49 -1.54 13.13 -0.04
C ARG A 49 -0.37 13.76 0.73
N GLY A 50 0.84 13.34 0.41
CA GLY A 50 2.08 13.77 1.05
C GLY A 50 2.45 12.99 2.32
N LEU A 51 1.64 12.01 2.75
CA LEU A 51 2.05 11.10 3.81
C LEU A 51 3.29 10.32 3.36
N VAL A 52 4.35 10.36 4.16
CA VAL A 52 5.57 9.59 3.94
C VAL A 52 5.65 8.48 4.99
N ILE A 53 5.85 7.24 4.55
CA ILE A 53 5.94 6.08 5.43
C ILE A 53 7.31 5.44 5.25
N GLU A 54 8.05 5.32 6.35
CA GLU A 54 9.29 4.54 6.39
C GLU A 54 9.03 3.15 6.98
N TYR A 55 9.44 2.12 6.26
CA TYR A 55 9.37 0.74 6.71
C TYR A 55 10.62 -0.06 6.32
N ARG A 56 10.80 -1.20 6.98
CA ARG A 56 11.83 -2.18 6.67
C ARG A 56 11.20 -3.45 6.12
N VAL A 57 11.81 -3.99 5.08
CA VAL A 57 11.46 -5.30 4.50
C VAL A 57 12.72 -6.13 4.28
N ARG A 58 12.57 -7.44 4.10
CA ARG A 58 13.64 -8.42 3.90
C ARG A 58 13.48 -9.20 2.59
N PRO A 59 13.45 -8.54 1.43
CA PRO A 59 13.45 -9.26 0.16
C PRO A 59 14.73 -10.11 0.08
N LEU A 60 14.58 -11.39 -0.29
CA LEU A 60 15.68 -12.37 -0.33
C LEU A 60 16.48 -12.52 0.99
N GLY A 61 15.87 -12.15 2.13
CA GLY A 61 16.47 -12.30 3.46
C GLY A 61 17.31 -11.11 3.96
N PHE A 62 17.59 -10.11 3.13
CA PHE A 62 18.42 -8.96 3.52
C PHE A 62 17.56 -7.75 3.95
N PRO A 63 17.80 -7.15 5.13
CA PRO A 63 17.03 -6.00 5.58
C PRO A 63 17.30 -4.78 4.70
N GLN A 64 16.24 -4.18 4.18
CA GLN A 64 16.27 -2.99 3.37
C GLN A 64 15.30 -1.95 3.92
N LYS A 65 15.75 -0.69 3.92
CA LYS A 65 14.90 0.47 4.18
C LYS A 65 14.11 0.79 2.91
N TRP A 66 12.82 1.05 3.08
CA TRP A 66 11.95 1.56 2.03
C TRP A 66 11.18 2.75 2.58
N VAL A 67 11.18 3.85 1.83
CA VAL A 67 10.41 5.06 2.10
C VAL A 67 9.45 5.26 0.94
N SER A 68 8.14 5.28 1.21
CA SER A 68 7.11 5.59 0.22
C SER A 68 6.41 6.91 0.56
N GLU A 69 5.84 7.55 -0.46
CA GLU A 69 4.97 8.72 -0.31
C GLU A 69 3.63 8.46 -1.00
N ILE A 70 2.54 8.85 -0.36
CA ILE A 70 1.20 8.85 -0.97
C ILE A 70 1.07 10.08 -1.88
N THR A 71 1.17 9.90 -3.20
CA THR A 71 1.14 11.00 -4.17
C THR A 71 -0.27 11.34 -4.65
N VAL A 72 -1.19 10.38 -4.58
CA VAL A 72 -2.62 10.53 -4.88
C VAL A 72 -3.43 9.98 -3.72
N TRP A 73 -4.46 10.72 -3.31
CA TRP A 73 -5.43 10.29 -2.29
C TRP A 73 -6.83 10.75 -2.73
N ASP A 74 -7.68 9.80 -3.13
CA ASP A 74 -9.04 10.04 -3.63
C ASP A 74 -10.00 8.98 -3.07
N PRO A 75 -10.30 9.03 -1.76
CA PRO A 75 -11.17 8.05 -1.12
C PRO A 75 -12.63 8.16 -1.61
N PRO A 76 -13.36 7.02 -1.73
CA PRO A 76 -12.92 5.64 -1.53
C PRO A 76 -12.42 4.97 -2.83
N ARG A 77 -12.02 5.76 -3.84
CA ARG A 77 -11.81 5.26 -5.21
C ARG A 77 -10.39 4.81 -5.50
N ARG A 78 -9.38 5.54 -5.01
CA ARG A 78 -7.98 5.19 -5.27
C ARG A 78 -6.98 5.91 -4.40
N PHE A 79 -5.76 5.37 -4.37
CA PHE A 79 -4.56 6.07 -3.93
C PHE A 79 -3.33 5.54 -4.67
N VAL A 80 -2.25 6.32 -4.65
CA VAL A 80 -0.97 5.95 -5.28
C VAL A 80 0.14 6.10 -4.24
N ASP A 81 0.95 5.05 -4.09
CA ASP A 81 2.22 5.09 -3.37
C ASP A 81 3.40 5.08 -4.35
N GLU A 82 4.32 6.03 -4.17
CA GLU A 82 5.58 6.09 -4.90
C GLU A 82 6.76 5.89 -3.97
N GLN A 83 7.77 5.16 -4.44
CA GLN A 83 9.01 5.02 -3.68
C GLN A 83 9.83 6.31 -3.74
N ARG A 84 10.28 6.79 -2.58
CA ARG A 84 11.31 7.83 -2.43
C ARG A 84 12.69 7.24 -2.20
N VAL A 85 12.78 6.15 -1.44
CA VAL A 85 14.00 5.35 -1.22
C VAL A 85 13.62 3.88 -1.20
N GLY A 86 14.34 3.01 -1.91
CA GLY A 86 14.07 1.58 -1.88
C GLY A 86 14.81 0.81 -2.97
N PRO A 87 14.48 -0.48 -3.16
CA PRO A 87 15.24 -1.40 -4.01
C PRO A 87 15.09 -1.13 -5.52
N TYR A 88 14.06 -0.39 -5.92
CA TYR A 88 13.78 -0.14 -7.34
C TYR A 88 14.35 1.20 -7.80
N ALA A 89 14.71 1.31 -9.09
CA ALA A 89 15.05 2.61 -9.69
C ALA A 89 13.83 3.53 -9.79
N TYR A 90 12.64 2.93 -9.93
CA TYR A 90 11.35 3.61 -9.98
C TYR A 90 10.26 2.66 -9.49
N TRP A 91 9.35 3.16 -8.68
CA TRP A 91 8.18 2.43 -8.20
C TRP A 91 7.00 3.39 -8.09
N HIS A 92 5.94 3.05 -8.81
CA HIS A 92 4.66 3.75 -8.81
C HIS A 92 3.59 2.67 -8.74
N HIS A 93 2.85 2.66 -7.63
CA HIS A 93 1.88 1.61 -7.34
C HIS A 93 0.53 2.24 -7.07
N GLU A 94 -0.41 1.97 -7.97
CA GLU A 94 -1.78 2.46 -7.89
C GLU A 94 -2.70 1.39 -7.34
N HIS A 95 -3.54 1.78 -6.39
CA HIS A 95 -4.62 0.98 -5.85
C HIS A 95 -5.92 1.63 -6.28
N ALA A 96 -6.72 0.93 -7.09
CA ALA A 96 -8.03 1.39 -7.54
C ALA A 96 -9.10 0.47 -6.96
N PHE A 97 -10.22 1.06 -6.58
CA PHE A 97 -11.33 0.38 -5.93
C PHE A 97 -12.64 0.76 -6.61
N ARG A 98 -13.49 -0.24 -6.88
CA ARG A 98 -14.86 -0.02 -7.34
C ARG A 98 -15.81 -1.09 -6.82
N SER A 99 -17.06 -0.70 -6.59
CA SER A 99 -18.11 -1.67 -6.25
C SER A 99 -18.43 -2.53 -7.47
N VAL A 100 -18.56 -3.83 -7.27
CA VAL A 100 -18.96 -4.82 -8.27
C VAL A 100 -19.98 -5.80 -7.67
N ASP A 101 -20.64 -6.57 -8.53
CA ASP A 101 -21.46 -7.69 -8.07
C ASP A 101 -20.57 -8.68 -7.30
N GLY A 102 -20.90 -8.92 -6.02
CA GLY A 102 -20.13 -9.79 -5.14
C GLY A 102 -19.12 -9.08 -4.22
N GLY A 103 -18.94 -7.76 -4.32
CA GLY A 103 -18.15 -6.99 -3.34
C GLY A 103 -17.40 -5.81 -3.93
N THR A 104 -16.10 -5.75 -3.66
CA THR A 104 -15.19 -4.70 -4.13
C THR A 104 -14.14 -5.31 -5.05
N GLU A 105 -13.93 -4.69 -6.20
CA GLU A 105 -12.78 -4.93 -7.08
C GLU A 105 -11.68 -3.91 -6.80
#